data_AF-A0A950RQS4-F1
#
_entry.id   AF-A0A950RQS4-F1
#
_cell.length_a   1.000
_cell.length_b   1.000
_cell.length_c   1.000
_cell.angle_alpha   90.00
_cell.angle_beta   90.00
_cell.angle_gamma   90.00
#
_symmetry.space_group_name_H-M   'P 1'
#
loop_
_entity.id
_entity.type
_entity.pdbx_description
1 polymer ?
#
loop_
_entity_poly.entity_id
_entity_poly.type
_entity_poly.pdbx_seq_one_letter_code
_entity_poly.pdbx_strand_id
1 'polypeptide(L)'
;MSPLGPPPADLSGFPSWTLPTSRELYRVHRRDRGAWYFDSSYSGRFNLSGKFGTCYLALQPEGAFLETLGRQGRLIDQFEVERRVL
;
A
#
# COMPACT_ATOMS: atom_id res chain seq x y z
N MET A 1 19.59 -10.22 -7.36
CA MET A 1 19.85 -9.21 -6.31
C MET A 1 19.32 -7.87 -6.79
N SER A 2 18.67 -7.08 -5.92
CA SER A 2 18.18 -5.74 -6.29
C SER A 2 19.36 -4.84 -6.68
N PRO A 3 19.28 -4.06 -7.78
CA PRO A 3 20.34 -3.15 -8.19
C PRO A 3 20.59 -2.00 -7.21
N LEU A 4 19.70 -1.80 -6.23
CA LEU A 4 19.80 -0.74 -5.22
C LEU A 4 20.51 -1.17 -3.92
N GLY A 5 20.97 -2.43 -3.83
CA GLY A 5 21.51 -2.97 -2.58
C GLY A 5 20.44 -3.19 -1.50
N PRO A 6 20.84 -3.64 -0.30
CA PRO A 6 19.94 -3.74 0.84
C PRO A 6 19.52 -2.33 1.33
N PRO A 7 18.32 -2.17 1.92
CA PRO A 7 17.94 -0.91 2.54
C PRO A 7 18.93 -0.51 3.64
N PRO A 8 19.11 0.80 3.92
CA PRO A 8 19.95 1.27 5.02
C PRO A 8 19.48 0.69 6.35
N ALA A 9 20.43 0.26 7.19
CA ALA A 9 20.13 -0.22 8.54
C ALA A 9 19.69 0.92 9.49
N ASP A 10 20.09 2.15 9.18
CA ASP A 10 19.73 3.36 9.92
C ASP A 10 18.90 4.30 9.03
N LEU A 11 17.72 4.67 9.53
CA LEU A 11 16.79 5.58 8.88
C LEU A 11 16.74 6.96 9.56
N SER A 12 17.56 7.21 10.59
CA SER A 12 17.54 8.44 11.39
C SER A 12 17.80 9.72 10.57
N GLY A 13 18.53 9.62 9.47
CA GLY A 13 18.80 10.74 8.55
C GLY A 13 17.69 11.03 7.55
N PHE A 14 16.64 10.21 7.48
CA PHE A 14 15.50 10.45 6.58
C PHE A 14 14.47 11.37 7.26
N PRO A 15 13.75 12.19 6.49
CA PRO A 15 12.62 12.94 7.01
C PRO A 15 11.62 12.00 7.69
N SER A 16 11.16 12.38 8.89
CA SER A 16 10.08 11.71 9.58
C SER A 16 8.89 12.65 9.72
N TRP A 17 7.70 12.10 9.56
CA TRP A 17 6.46 12.84 9.73
C TRP A 17 5.52 12.04 10.62
N THR A 18 4.94 12.70 11.62
CA THR A 18 3.83 12.15 12.41
C THR A 18 2.53 12.67 11.81
N LEU A 19 1.65 11.76 11.42
CA LEU A 19 0.32 12.14 10.94
C LEU A 19 -0.60 12.40 12.13
N PRO A 20 -1.40 13.48 12.11
CA PRO A 20 -2.41 13.71 13.15
C PRO A 20 -3.49 12.63 13.06
N THR A 21 -4.13 12.30 14.18
CA THR A 21 -5.18 11.28 14.24
C THR A 21 -6.44 11.67 13.46
N SER A 22 -6.63 12.97 13.20
CA SER A 22 -7.68 13.50 12.34
C SER A 22 -7.36 13.41 10.85
N ARG A 23 -6.16 12.94 10.48
CA ARG A 23 -5.78 12.82 9.07
C ARG A 23 -6.55 11.66 8.44
N GLU A 24 -7.35 11.98 7.44
CA GLU A 24 -7.96 10.98 6.59
C GLU A 24 -6.89 10.24 5.76
N LEU A 25 -7.08 8.93 5.67
CA LEU A 25 -6.25 8.02 4.91
C LEU A 25 -7.13 7.19 3.99
N TYR A 26 -6.64 6.95 2.78
CA TYR A 26 -7.42 6.34 1.72
C TYR A 26 -6.82 5.01 1.33
N ARG A 27 -7.69 4.07 0.95
CA ARG A 27 -7.28 2.74 0.50
C ARG A 27 -8.30 2.15 -0.45
N VAL A 28 -7.83 1.77 -1.63
CA VAL A 28 -8.55 0.86 -2.50
C VAL A 28 -8.25 -0.57 -2.05
N HIS A 29 -9.25 -1.34 -1.66
CA HIS A 29 -9.08 -2.71 -1.16
C HIS A 29 -10.05 -3.68 -1.79
N ARG A 30 -9.73 -4.98 -1.77
CA ARG A 30 -10.65 -6.01 -2.25
C ARG A 30 -11.89 -6.06 -1.35
N ARG A 31 -13.07 -6.28 -1.94
CA ARG A 31 -14.35 -6.38 -1.21
C ARG A 31 -14.40 -7.54 -0.22
N ASP A 32 -13.66 -8.62 -0.49
CA ASP A 32 -13.55 -9.78 0.41
C ASP A 32 -12.54 -9.59 1.56
N ARG A 33 -11.97 -8.38 1.69
CA ARG A 33 -11.06 -8.00 2.77
C ARG A 33 -11.53 -6.68 3.37
N GLY A 34 -11.44 -6.52 4.68
CA GLY A 34 -11.73 -5.23 5.31
C GLY A 34 -10.70 -4.15 4.95
N ALA A 35 -11.08 -2.88 5.10
CA ALA A 35 -10.17 -1.74 4.93
C ALA A 35 -8.91 -1.84 5.82
N TRP A 36 -9.04 -2.50 6.98
CA TRP A 36 -7.97 -2.79 7.94
C TRP A 36 -7.31 -4.16 7.75
N TYR A 37 -7.29 -4.70 6.53
CA TYR A 37 -6.56 -5.94 6.24
C TYR A 37 -5.04 -5.70 6.19
N PHE A 38 -4.30 -6.47 6.97
CA PHE A 38 -2.84 -6.46 7.01
C PHE A 38 -2.30 -7.67 6.24
N ASP A 39 -1.57 -7.41 5.15
CA ASP A 39 -0.98 -8.47 4.35
C ASP A 39 0.38 -8.89 4.94
N SER A 40 0.55 -10.17 5.21
CA SER A 40 1.82 -10.77 5.68
C SER A 40 2.53 -11.59 4.59
N SER A 41 2.02 -11.55 3.35
CA SER A 41 2.65 -12.23 2.21
C SER A 41 3.94 -11.56 1.76
N TYR A 42 4.77 -12.26 0.98
CA TYR A 42 6.00 -11.70 0.40
C TYR A 42 5.75 -10.85 -0.86
N SER A 43 4.49 -10.59 -1.24
CA SER A 43 4.16 -9.93 -2.51
C SER A 43 4.22 -8.39 -2.46
N GLY A 44 4.04 -7.80 -1.27
CA GLY A 44 4.06 -6.34 -1.12
C GLY A 44 5.45 -5.77 -0.96
N ARG A 45 5.69 -4.58 -1.53
CA ARG A 45 6.99 -3.89 -1.55
C ARG A 45 7.60 -3.72 -0.14
N PHE A 46 6.74 -3.51 0.85
CA PHE A 46 7.10 -3.27 2.25
C PHE A 46 6.32 -4.17 3.22
N ASN A 47 5.96 -5.39 2.77
CA ASN A 47 5.24 -6.31 3.65
C ASN A 47 6.14 -6.81 4.78
N LEU A 48 5.63 -6.68 6.01
CA LEU A 48 6.14 -7.44 7.14
C LEU A 48 5.70 -8.90 7.02
N SER A 49 6.51 -9.82 7.53
CA SER A 49 6.22 -11.26 7.51
C SER A 49 5.98 -11.80 8.93
N GLY A 50 5.47 -13.03 9.01
CA GLY A 50 5.24 -13.72 10.29
C GLY A 50 4.00 -13.22 11.02
N LYS A 51 4.15 -12.83 12.29
CA LYS A 51 3.04 -12.38 13.15
C LYS A 51 2.56 -10.96 12.85
N PHE A 52 3.31 -10.21 12.04
CA PHE A 52 2.97 -8.86 11.63
C PHE A 52 2.59 -8.84 10.15
N GLY A 53 1.82 -7.83 9.76
CA GLY A 53 1.48 -7.58 8.36
C GLY A 53 1.44 -6.09 8.08
N THR A 54 1.32 -5.74 6.80
CA THR A 54 1.33 -4.36 6.32
C THR A 54 -0.03 -3.95 5.78
N CYS A 55 -0.52 -2.79 6.23
CA CYS A 55 -1.70 -2.11 5.68
C CYS A 55 -1.23 -0.91 4.85
N TYR A 56 -1.45 -0.95 3.53
CA TYR A 56 -1.10 0.17 2.65
C TYR A 56 -2.21 1.20 2.64
N LEU A 57 -1.82 2.46 2.87
CA LEU A 57 -2.69 3.62 2.94
C LEU A 57 -2.06 4.75 2.14
N ALA A 58 -2.89 5.62 1.56
CA ALA A 58 -2.45 6.83 0.87
C ALA A 58 -3.00 8.09 1.55
N LEU A 59 -2.30 9.20 1.35
CA LEU A 59 -2.72 10.52 1.83
C LEU A 59 -3.78 11.19 0.95
N GLN A 60 -4.01 10.64 -0.25
CA GLN A 60 -4.93 11.14 -1.27
C GLN A 60 -5.63 9.94 -1.93
N PRO A 61 -6.93 10.03 -2.25
CA PRO A 61 -7.68 8.95 -2.88
C PRO A 61 -7.10 8.58 -4.27
N GLU A 62 -6.64 9.55 -5.05
CA GLU A 62 -6.02 9.33 -6.36
C GLU A 62 -4.73 8.51 -6.24
N GLY A 63 -3.95 8.76 -5.18
CA GLY A 63 -2.75 7.98 -4.87
C GLY A 63 -3.08 6.53 -4.53
N ALA A 64 -4.14 6.28 -3.75
CA ALA A 64 -4.60 4.93 -3.44
C ALA A 64 -5.06 4.19 -4.71
N PHE A 65 -5.76 4.89 -5.60
CA PHE A 65 -6.20 4.36 -6.89
C PHE A 65 -5.00 4.01 -7.79
N LEU A 66 -4.06 4.92 -7.99
CA LEU A 66 -2.89 4.71 -8.85
C LEU A 66 -1.97 3.60 -8.35
N GLU A 67 -1.72 3.51 -7.04
CA GLU A 67 -0.89 2.42 -6.48
C GLU A 67 -1.55 1.04 -6.63
N THR A 68 -2.89 0.99 -6.64
CA THR A 68 -3.64 -0.27 -6.73
C THR A 68 -3.90 -0.71 -8.17
N LEU A 69 -4.35 0.21 -9.02
CA LEU A 69 -4.83 -0.08 -10.38
C LEU A 69 -3.93 0.52 -11.47
N GLY A 70 -3.22 1.61 -11.18
CA GLY A 70 -2.37 2.31 -12.16
C GLY A 70 -1.21 1.45 -12.71
N ARG A 71 -0.83 0.38 -12.02
CA ARG A 71 0.19 -0.58 -12.49
C ARG A 71 -0.27 -1.46 -13.67
N GLN A 72 -1.56 -1.46 -13.98
CA GLN A 72 -2.15 -2.24 -15.08
C GLN A 72 -1.98 -1.55 -16.46
N GLY A 73 -1.50 -0.31 -16.48
CA GLY A 73 -1.25 0.45 -17.70
C GLY A 73 -2.40 1.40 -18.03
N ARG A 74 -2.59 1.68 -19.33
CA ARG A 74 -3.60 2.66 -19.80
C ARG A 74 -5.04 2.16 -19.68
N LEU A 75 -5.25 0.85 -19.62
CA LEU A 75 -6.55 0.23 -19.47
C LEU A 75 -6.59 -0.48 -18.13
N ILE A 76 -7.68 -0.29 -17.40
CA ILE A 76 -7.94 -0.93 -16.13
C ILE A 76 -8.99 -2.00 -16.41
N ASP A 77 -8.69 -3.24 -16.00
CA ASP A 77 -9.64 -4.34 -16.11
C ASP A 77 -10.87 -4.04 -15.23
N GLN A 78 -12.06 -4.08 -15.83
CA GLN A 78 -13.31 -3.87 -15.11
C GLN A 78 -13.47 -4.87 -13.96
N PHE A 79 -13.01 -6.10 -14.11
CA PHE A 79 -13.03 -7.11 -13.05
C PHE A 79 -12.22 -6.66 -11.82
N GLU A 80 -11.07 -6.00 -12.03
CA GLU A 80 -10.26 -5.46 -10.93
C GLU A 80 -10.92 -4.27 -10.23
N VAL A 81 -11.73 -3.49 -10.94
CA VAL A 81 -12.53 -2.40 -10.34
C VAL A 81 -13.68 -2.99 -9.53
N GLU A 82 -14.45 -3.92 -10.11
CA GLU A 82 -15.66 -4.48 -9.49
C GLU A 82 -15.36 -5.23 -8.20
N ARG A 83 -14.22 -5.94 -8.13
CA ARG A 83 -13.83 -6.68 -6.93
C ARG A 83 -13.32 -5.78 -5.80
N ARG A 84 -13.29 -4.45 -5.96
CA ARG A 84 -12.71 -3.50 -5.00
C ARG A 84 -13.70 -2.46 -4.51
N VAL A 85 -13.43 -1.97 -3.31
CA VAL A 85 -13.96 -0.71 -2.79
C VAL A 85 -12.95 0.36 -3.17
N LEU A 86 -13.41 1.39 -3.88
CA LEU A 86 -12.61 2.53 -4.30
C LEU A 86 -12.57 3.60 -3.21
#